data_AF-A0AAW7SYM0-F1
#
_entry.id   AF-A0AAW7SYM0-F1
#
_cell.length_a   1.000
_cell.length_b   1.000
_cell.length_c   1.000
_cell.angle_alpha   90.00
_cell.angle_beta   90.00
_cell.angle_gamma   90.00
#
_symmetry.space_group_name_H-M   'P 1'
#
loop_
_entity.id
_entity.type
_entity.pdbx_description
1 polymer ?
#
loop_
_entity_poly.entity_id
_entity_poly.type
_entity_poly.pdbx_seq_one_letter_code
_entity_poly.pdbx_strand_id
1 'polypeptide(L)'
;MKRLAALLGLSLLTSFAAAGGPSGAERVARRFALDLDGSAAYYQLTVPQPVYAGSRRDDLGDVRIFNGAGEPVPYSLDAPATTAAAVPPTRTPAHWFALPRTRGNDDRAPLGVAVAPDGSLRATVAAPARATHAVDLVDLSHTDGDVDALLVHLGDDSYQGRVAVEASDDLHDWRSLGSVQLLKVARGGDTLVQERIALDGMGSRYLRLEWLDDVPSIASIDVETRPRDARAVDAGAVPRQWRDAVRVRAGDTPGEYRFDTDGPYPVDRLRIDLPQPNTVARATVQSRADAQSPWRDVADAVLFRLQRNGGEQRNPPLAFAPNPDRAWRIVVDMRNGGLGGGQPAVAIGWHPAALTFVARGTPPFTLGVGNAALSSSAVSRDALLVGMAPEVRPARVGAALATSEAAPEPSADVDATRRYVLWGALVAAVAVLGTIAWRLARGSGEVRKRDE
;
A
#
# COMPACT_ATOMS: atom_id res chain seq x y z
N MET A 1 -43.06 -53.10 45.56
CA MET A 1 -41.59 -53.23 45.43
C MET A 1 -41.14 -52.02 44.64
N LYS A 2 -40.63 -50.94 45.27
CA LYS A 2 -39.25 -50.80 45.77
C LYS A 2 -38.30 -51.04 44.56
N ARG A 3 -37.52 -50.10 44.01
CA ARG A 3 -36.61 -49.16 44.69
C ARG A 3 -36.01 -48.11 43.72
N LEU A 4 -35.73 -46.93 44.29
CA LEU A 4 -34.57 -46.06 44.05
C LEU A 4 -34.48 -45.31 42.72
N ALA A 5 -35.31 -44.28 42.63
CA ALA A 5 -34.92 -42.98 42.10
C ALA A 5 -34.09 -42.21 43.15
N ALA A 6 -33.27 -41.26 42.67
CA ALA A 6 -32.53 -40.22 43.40
C ALA A 6 -31.34 -40.66 44.27
N LEU A 7 -30.12 -40.45 43.75
CA LEU A 7 -28.97 -39.76 44.40
C LEU A 7 -27.64 -40.15 43.73
N LEU A 8 -27.06 -39.22 42.97
CA LEU A 8 -25.63 -39.03 42.65
C LEU A 8 -25.60 -37.82 41.71
N GLY A 9 -25.69 -36.60 42.24
CA GLY A 9 -24.56 -35.87 42.82
C GLY A 9 -24.03 -34.95 41.71
N LEU A 10 -24.60 -33.77 41.49
CA LEU A 10 -24.47 -32.58 42.34
C LEU A 10 -23.06 -32.38 42.91
N SER A 11 -22.04 -32.53 42.06
CA SER A 11 -20.68 -32.08 42.37
C SER A 11 -19.94 -31.73 41.09
N LEU A 12 -20.19 -30.53 40.56
CA LEU A 12 -19.29 -29.79 39.67
C LEU A 12 -19.68 -28.30 39.70
N LEU A 13 -19.91 -27.78 40.92
CA LEU A 13 -19.69 -26.37 41.23
C LEU A 13 -18.22 -26.24 41.64
N THR A 14 -17.33 -26.43 40.67
CA THR A 14 -15.94 -26.03 40.84
C THR A 14 -15.86 -24.55 40.56
N SER A 15 -15.62 -23.81 41.64
CA SER A 15 -15.17 -22.42 41.67
C SER A 15 -14.39 -22.02 40.43
N PHE A 16 -14.98 -21.16 39.60
CA PHE A 16 -14.19 -20.21 38.83
C PHE A 16 -14.07 -18.94 39.66
N ALA A 17 -13.13 -18.97 40.62
CA ALA A 17 -12.44 -17.75 41.00
C ALA A 17 -11.42 -17.48 39.90
N ALA A 18 -11.83 -16.73 38.86
CA ALA A 18 -10.89 -16.11 37.94
C ALA A 18 -10.74 -14.65 38.36
N ALA A 19 -9.51 -14.27 38.67
CA ALA A 19 -9.09 -12.94 39.01
C ALA A 19 -9.72 -11.91 38.05
N GLY A 20 -10.18 -10.78 38.60
CA GLY A 20 -10.51 -9.59 37.84
C GLY A 20 -9.25 -8.98 37.23
N GLY A 21 -8.66 -9.67 36.26
CA GLY A 21 -7.86 -9.04 35.22
C GLY A 21 -8.82 -8.43 34.17
N PRO A 22 -8.36 -7.48 33.36
CA PRO A 22 -9.15 -6.99 32.23
C PRO A 22 -9.69 -8.18 31.43
N SER A 23 -10.94 -8.07 30.97
CA SER A 23 -11.58 -9.11 30.18
C SER A 23 -10.65 -9.52 29.03
N GLY A 24 -10.51 -10.83 28.76
CA GLY A 24 -9.58 -11.34 27.74
C GLY A 24 -9.78 -10.77 26.32
N ALA A 25 -10.86 -10.01 26.12
CA ALA A 25 -11.20 -9.24 24.93
C ALA A 25 -10.31 -8.00 24.68
N GLU A 26 -9.36 -7.65 25.55
CA GLU A 26 -8.44 -6.52 25.33
C GLU A 26 -6.95 -6.89 25.46
N ARG A 27 -6.65 -8.19 25.52
CA ARG A 27 -5.26 -8.64 25.55
C ARG A 27 -4.58 -8.33 24.23
N VAL A 28 -3.40 -7.74 24.29
CA VAL A 28 -2.58 -7.37 23.13
C VAL A 28 -1.22 -8.05 23.25
N ALA A 29 -0.63 -8.43 22.12
CA ALA A 29 0.66 -9.14 22.11
C ALA A 29 1.83 -8.19 22.41
N ARG A 30 1.74 -6.94 21.94
CA ARG A 30 2.76 -5.90 22.14
C ARG A 30 2.12 -4.63 22.69
N ARG A 31 2.86 -3.93 23.54
CA ARG A 31 2.53 -2.59 24.02
C ARG A 31 3.69 -1.63 23.77
N PHE A 32 3.38 -0.37 23.52
CA PHE A 32 4.34 0.71 23.34
C PHE A 32 3.94 1.89 24.23
N ALA A 33 4.91 2.58 24.81
CA ALA A 33 4.65 3.84 25.51
C ALA A 33 4.17 4.92 24.52
N LEU A 34 3.34 5.85 24.97
CA LEU A 34 3.01 7.07 24.23
C LEU A 34 3.62 8.29 24.91
N ASP A 35 4.47 8.99 24.18
CA ASP A 35 5.09 10.24 24.61
C ASP A 35 4.22 11.40 24.11
N LEU A 36 3.68 12.18 25.05
CA LEU A 36 2.73 13.26 24.78
C LEU A 36 3.40 14.62 24.91
N ASP A 37 3.12 15.53 23.98
CA ASP A 37 3.65 16.90 24.05
C ASP A 37 2.71 17.83 24.83
N GLY A 38 3.03 18.06 26.10
CA GLY A 38 2.26 18.92 27.00
C GLY A 38 0.92 18.32 27.42
N SER A 39 -0.10 19.17 27.55
CA SER A 39 -1.44 18.77 28.04
C SER A 39 -2.52 19.27 27.08
N ALA A 40 -3.22 18.33 26.44
CA ALA A 40 -4.37 18.56 25.58
C ALA A 40 -5.39 17.41 25.72
N ALA A 41 -6.62 17.64 25.26
CA ALA A 41 -7.66 16.60 25.24
C ALA A 41 -7.43 15.58 24.13
N TYR A 42 -6.84 16.02 23.01
CA TYR A 42 -6.63 15.21 21.82
C TYR A 42 -5.16 15.17 21.45
N TYR A 43 -4.70 13.99 21.05
CA TYR A 43 -3.35 13.81 20.53
C TYR A 43 -3.37 13.03 19.23
N GLN A 44 -2.49 13.41 18.29
CA GLN A 44 -2.30 12.74 17.02
C GLN A 44 -0.88 12.18 16.91
N LEU A 45 -0.78 10.95 16.41
CA LEU A 45 0.49 10.30 16.10
C LEU A 45 0.47 9.68 14.70
N THR A 46 1.65 9.58 14.10
CA THR A 46 1.88 8.75 12.92
C THR A 46 2.20 7.33 13.37
N VAL A 47 1.47 6.33 12.87
CA VAL A 47 1.68 4.93 13.25
C VAL A 47 3.04 4.45 12.72
N PRO A 48 4.00 4.07 13.59
CA PRO A 48 5.34 3.71 13.13
C PRO A 48 5.44 2.23 12.74
N GLN A 49 6.54 1.88 12.06
CA GLN A 49 6.84 0.52 11.58
C GLN A 49 6.66 -0.59 12.65
N PRO A 50 7.11 -0.44 13.92
CA PRO A 50 6.96 -1.51 14.91
C PRO A 50 5.51 -1.90 15.23
N VAL A 51 4.55 -0.98 15.03
CA VAL A 51 3.12 -1.25 15.21
C VAL A 51 2.58 -2.10 14.05
N TYR A 52 2.91 -1.75 12.81
CA TYR A 52 2.59 -2.58 11.64
C TYR A 52 3.18 -3.98 11.77
N ALA A 53 4.48 -4.11 12.09
CA ALA A 53 5.12 -5.41 12.31
C ALA A 53 4.49 -6.21 13.47
N GLY A 54 3.83 -5.53 14.42
CA GLY A 54 3.11 -6.16 15.54
C GLY A 54 1.67 -6.57 15.20
N SER A 55 1.06 -5.94 14.20
CA SER A 55 -0.34 -6.16 13.83
C SER A 55 -0.59 -7.53 13.24
N ARG A 56 -1.77 -8.08 13.57
CA ARG A 56 -2.30 -9.31 12.97
C ARG A 56 -3.40 -9.06 11.95
N ARG A 57 -3.85 -7.82 11.77
CA ARG A 57 -4.92 -7.45 10.84
C ARG A 57 -4.46 -6.45 9.79
N ASP A 58 -4.95 -6.61 8.58
CA ASP A 58 -4.71 -5.72 7.44
C ASP A 58 -5.27 -4.30 7.63
N ASP A 59 -6.38 -4.20 8.34
CA ASP A 59 -7.09 -2.96 8.68
C ASP A 59 -6.55 -2.24 9.94
N LEU A 60 -5.50 -2.77 10.59
CA LEU A 60 -5.02 -2.34 11.92
C LEU A 60 -6.14 -2.31 13.00
N GLY A 61 -7.22 -3.07 12.81
CA GLY A 61 -8.35 -3.12 13.73
C GLY A 61 -8.02 -3.68 15.11
N ASP A 62 -6.85 -4.29 15.26
CA ASP A 62 -6.29 -4.81 16.51
C ASP A 62 -5.48 -3.78 17.31
N VAL A 63 -5.42 -2.52 16.86
CA VAL A 63 -4.83 -1.43 17.62
C VAL A 63 -5.78 -0.96 18.73
N ARG A 64 -5.23 -0.72 19.92
CA ARG A 64 -5.94 -0.11 21.07
C ARG A 64 -5.06 0.90 21.76
N ILE A 65 -5.65 2.01 22.23
CA ILE A 65 -4.97 2.94 23.12
C ILE A 65 -5.51 2.73 24.53
N PHE A 66 -4.62 2.64 25.51
CA PHE A 66 -4.96 2.46 26.92
C PHE A 66 -4.46 3.64 27.76
N ASN A 67 -5.23 4.01 28.79
CA ASN A 67 -4.77 4.92 29.83
C ASN A 67 -3.94 4.20 30.91
N GLY A 68 -3.48 4.92 31.93
CA GLY A 68 -2.66 4.37 33.02
C GLY A 68 -3.39 3.35 33.91
N ALA A 69 -4.72 3.31 33.88
CA ALA A 69 -5.53 2.27 34.53
C ALA A 69 -5.70 1.01 33.65
N GLY A 70 -5.17 1.02 32.42
CA GLY A 70 -5.33 -0.07 31.46
C GLY A 70 -6.69 -0.08 30.76
N GLU A 71 -7.48 0.99 30.88
CA GLU A 71 -8.78 1.11 30.22
C GLU A 71 -8.59 1.64 28.79
N PRO A 72 -9.36 1.13 27.81
CA PRO A 72 -9.28 1.60 26.43
C PRO A 72 -9.84 3.01 26.32
N VAL A 73 -9.26 3.82 25.44
CA VAL A 73 -9.75 5.17 25.14
C VAL A 73 -10.19 5.29 23.67
N PRO A 74 -11.18 6.15 23.36
CA PRO A 74 -11.62 6.38 22.00
C PRO A 74 -10.49 6.91 21.10
N TYR A 75 -10.45 6.42 19.87
CA TYR A 75 -9.50 6.86 18.85
C TYR A 75 -10.14 6.85 17.45
N SER A 76 -9.58 7.65 16.55
CA SER A 76 -9.79 7.58 15.11
C SER A 76 -8.51 7.05 14.45
N LEU A 77 -8.68 6.36 13.32
CA LEU A 77 -7.58 5.85 12.52
C LEU A 77 -7.81 6.20 11.06
N ASP A 78 -7.02 7.14 10.57
CA ASP A 78 -7.04 7.59 9.19
C ASP A 78 -5.96 6.81 8.44
N ALA A 79 -6.34 5.66 7.88
CA ALA A 79 -5.47 4.79 7.09
C ALA A 79 -5.79 4.91 5.58
N PRO A 80 -4.81 4.74 4.68
CA PRO A 80 -5.08 4.66 3.25
C PRO A 80 -6.13 3.58 2.96
N ALA A 81 -7.15 3.91 2.17
CA ALA A 81 -8.21 2.96 1.85
C ALA A 81 -7.67 1.80 1.01
N THR A 82 -7.53 0.63 1.63
CA THR A 82 -7.12 -0.63 0.97
C THR A 82 -8.26 -1.25 0.16
N THR A 83 -9.51 -1.04 0.58
CA THR A 83 -10.69 -1.79 0.06
C THR A 83 -11.49 -1.02 -0.99
N ALA A 84 -11.27 0.28 -1.12
CA ALA A 84 -11.85 1.02 -2.24
C ALA A 84 -11.09 0.57 -3.50
N ALA A 85 -11.81 0.05 -4.49
CA ALA A 85 -11.25 -0.11 -5.83
C ALA A 85 -10.63 1.24 -6.19
N ALA A 86 -9.30 1.31 -6.24
CA ALA A 86 -8.60 2.55 -6.53
C ALA A 86 -9.19 3.06 -7.84
N VAL A 87 -9.86 4.22 -7.79
CA VAL A 87 -10.38 4.83 -9.01
C VAL A 87 -9.17 5.02 -9.90
N PRO A 88 -9.10 4.34 -11.06
CA PRO A 88 -7.93 4.45 -11.91
C PRO A 88 -7.73 5.93 -12.25
N PRO A 89 -6.48 6.41 -12.26
CA PRO A 89 -6.25 7.80 -12.55
C PRO A 89 -6.78 8.13 -13.94
N THR A 90 -7.41 9.29 -14.07
CA THR A 90 -7.88 9.80 -15.34
C THR A 90 -6.72 10.43 -16.11
N ARG A 91 -6.66 10.17 -17.41
CA ARG A 91 -5.67 10.77 -18.30
C ARG A 91 -6.36 11.69 -19.27
N THR A 92 -5.96 12.96 -19.29
CA THR A 92 -6.48 13.95 -20.21
C THR A 92 -5.33 14.66 -20.93
N PRO A 93 -5.49 15.05 -22.20
CA PRO A 93 -4.49 15.84 -22.89
C PRO A 93 -4.26 17.17 -22.17
N ALA A 94 -3.00 17.54 -21.97
CA ALA A 94 -2.61 18.84 -21.43
C ALA A 94 -2.33 19.83 -22.56
N HIS A 95 -2.62 21.11 -22.32
CA HIS A 95 -2.18 22.18 -23.22
C HIS A 95 -0.73 22.54 -22.89
N TRP A 96 0.11 22.66 -23.91
CA TRP A 96 1.53 22.97 -23.72
C TRP A 96 2.09 23.83 -24.87
N PHE A 97 3.17 24.55 -24.56
CA PHE A 97 3.77 25.55 -25.44
C PHE A 97 5.29 25.44 -25.42
N ALA A 98 5.88 25.21 -26.60
CA ALA A 98 7.33 25.21 -26.77
C ALA A 98 7.88 26.64 -26.81
N LEU A 99 8.90 26.92 -25.99
CA LEU A 99 9.48 28.25 -25.80
C LEU A 99 10.98 28.27 -26.16
N PRO A 100 11.46 29.34 -26.81
CA PRO A 100 12.88 29.48 -27.11
C PRO A 100 13.71 29.65 -25.83
N ARG A 101 15.01 29.29 -25.87
CA ARG A 101 15.96 29.61 -24.79
C ARG A 101 15.98 31.11 -24.52
N THR A 102 15.55 31.55 -23.35
CA THR A 102 15.79 32.93 -22.88
C THR A 102 17.28 33.11 -22.61
N ARG A 103 17.94 34.00 -23.38
CA ARG A 103 19.34 34.37 -23.11
C ARG A 103 19.37 35.54 -22.14
N GLY A 104 19.78 35.29 -20.90
CA GLY A 104 20.13 36.34 -19.92
C GLY A 104 19.17 36.49 -18.75
N ASN A 105 19.70 37.07 -17.66
CA ASN A 105 19.17 37.23 -16.31
C ASN A 105 17.96 38.18 -16.17
N ASP A 106 17.14 38.32 -17.22
CA ASP A 106 15.88 39.05 -17.18
C ASP A 106 14.74 38.07 -16.87
N ASP A 107 14.49 37.85 -15.58
CA ASP A 107 13.36 37.09 -15.01
C ASP A 107 11.96 37.68 -15.37
N ARG A 108 11.89 38.58 -16.34
CA ARG A 108 10.70 39.38 -16.70
C ARG A 108 10.37 39.42 -18.19
N ALA A 109 11.14 38.74 -19.06
CA ALA A 109 10.76 38.65 -20.46
C ALA A 109 9.44 37.87 -20.60
N PRO A 110 8.42 38.38 -21.32
CA PRO A 110 7.18 37.64 -21.53
C PRO A 110 7.53 36.32 -22.22
N LEU A 111 7.07 35.20 -21.65
CA LEU A 111 7.37 33.83 -22.04
C LEU A 111 6.84 33.43 -23.44
N GLY A 112 6.67 34.36 -24.38
CA GLY A 112 6.05 34.07 -25.68
C GLY A 112 4.61 33.56 -25.55
N VAL A 113 3.98 33.74 -24.38
CA VAL A 113 2.65 33.25 -24.02
C VAL A 113 1.93 34.35 -23.23
N ALA A 114 0.62 34.48 -23.46
CA ALA A 114 -0.27 35.38 -22.72
C ALA A 114 -1.36 34.58 -22.01
N VAL A 115 -1.78 35.08 -20.83
CA VAL A 115 -2.91 34.53 -20.07
C VAL A 115 -4.20 35.17 -20.58
N ALA A 116 -5.14 34.36 -21.05
CA ALA A 116 -6.46 34.81 -21.45
C ALA A 116 -7.35 35.13 -20.23
N PRO A 117 -8.48 35.84 -20.40
CA PRO A 117 -9.37 36.20 -19.28
C PRO A 117 -9.96 35.01 -18.50
N ASP A 118 -10.02 33.84 -19.14
CA ASP A 118 -10.42 32.56 -18.53
C ASP A 118 -9.28 31.88 -17.75
N GLY A 119 -8.08 32.46 -17.76
CA GLY A 119 -6.89 31.94 -17.11
C GLY A 119 -6.10 30.93 -17.95
N SER A 120 -6.52 30.63 -19.19
CA SER A 120 -5.80 29.73 -20.10
C SER A 120 -4.58 30.40 -20.72
N LEU A 121 -3.56 29.61 -21.05
CA LEU A 121 -2.39 30.07 -21.80
C LEU A 121 -2.64 30.10 -23.30
N ARG A 122 -2.12 31.14 -23.97
CA ARG A 122 -2.11 31.26 -25.43
C ARG A 122 -0.74 31.70 -25.94
N ALA A 123 -0.21 31.00 -26.93
CA ALA A 123 1.02 31.43 -27.60
C ALA A 123 0.84 32.81 -28.24
N THR A 124 1.80 33.71 -27.99
CA THR A 124 1.92 35.01 -28.66
C THR A 124 3.04 35.03 -29.71
N VAL A 125 3.85 33.96 -29.76
CA VAL A 125 4.92 33.76 -30.75
C VAL A 125 4.76 32.42 -31.46
N ALA A 126 5.33 32.30 -32.66
CA ALA A 126 5.39 31.02 -33.36
C ALA A 126 6.27 30.03 -32.59
N ALA A 127 5.91 28.74 -32.64
CA ALA A 127 6.69 27.69 -32.00
C ALA A 127 8.14 27.68 -32.53
N PRO A 128 9.16 27.65 -31.64
CA PRO A 128 10.55 27.67 -32.06
C PRO A 128 10.92 26.40 -32.81
N ALA A 129 11.88 26.50 -33.74
CA ALA A 129 12.52 25.31 -34.29
C ALA A 129 13.24 24.54 -33.17
N ARG A 130 13.29 23.21 -33.27
CA ARG A 130 13.89 22.30 -32.27
C ARG A 130 15.31 22.70 -31.84
N ALA A 131 16.12 23.21 -32.78
CA ALA A 131 17.49 23.68 -32.51
C ALA A 131 17.58 24.89 -31.57
N THR A 132 16.48 25.64 -31.43
CA THR A 132 16.38 26.84 -30.58
C THR A 132 15.42 26.66 -29.39
N HIS A 133 14.77 25.50 -29.31
CA HIS A 133 13.85 25.10 -28.25
C HIS A 133 14.66 24.66 -27.01
N ALA A 134 14.11 24.88 -25.81
CA ALA A 134 14.66 24.28 -24.59
C ALA A 134 13.65 24.12 -23.47
N VAL A 135 12.55 24.87 -23.51
CA VAL A 135 11.59 24.93 -22.42
C VAL A 135 10.21 24.67 -22.98
N ASP A 136 9.49 23.72 -22.39
CA ASP A 136 8.06 23.57 -22.59
C ASP A 136 7.31 24.08 -21.37
N LEU A 137 6.26 24.87 -21.60
CA LEU A 137 5.33 25.35 -20.58
C LEU A 137 4.04 24.54 -20.67
N VAL A 138 3.65 23.87 -19.60
CA VAL A 138 2.41 23.07 -19.52
C VAL A 138 1.38 23.81 -18.69
N ASP A 139 0.18 23.97 -19.24
CA ASP A 139 -0.97 24.58 -18.61
C ASP A 139 -1.83 23.52 -17.91
N LEU A 140 -1.88 23.58 -16.58
CA LEU A 140 -2.70 22.72 -15.71
C LEU A 140 -3.87 23.50 -15.09
N SER A 141 -4.09 24.75 -15.51
CA SER A 141 -5.06 25.65 -14.86
C SER A 141 -6.52 25.19 -14.95
N HIS A 142 -6.81 24.28 -15.88
CA HIS A 142 -8.14 23.69 -16.13
C HIS A 142 -8.19 22.20 -15.76
N THR A 143 -7.18 21.72 -15.03
CA THR A 143 -7.11 20.32 -14.62
C THR A 143 -7.91 20.09 -13.33
N ASP A 144 -8.90 19.21 -13.40
CA ASP A 144 -9.70 18.79 -12.25
C ASP A 144 -8.98 17.69 -11.44
N GLY A 145 -9.02 17.83 -10.11
CA GLY A 145 -8.43 16.87 -9.18
C GLY A 145 -6.99 17.20 -8.77
N ASP A 146 -6.32 16.22 -8.18
CA ASP A 146 -4.91 16.32 -7.79
C ASP A 146 -4.04 15.73 -8.91
N VAL A 147 -2.97 16.43 -9.28
CA VAL A 147 -2.11 16.02 -10.40
C VAL A 147 -1.03 15.06 -9.92
N ASP A 148 -1.12 13.80 -10.33
CA ASP A 148 -0.18 12.76 -9.92
C ASP A 148 1.05 12.66 -10.81
N ALA A 149 0.90 12.95 -12.10
CA ALA A 149 1.98 12.90 -13.07
C ALA A 149 1.68 13.62 -14.39
N LEU A 150 2.74 13.92 -15.13
CA LEU A 150 2.67 14.09 -16.59
C LEU A 150 3.21 12.87 -17.30
N LEU A 151 2.57 12.55 -18.43
CA LEU A 151 3.04 11.57 -19.40
C LEU A 151 3.46 12.34 -20.65
N VAL A 152 4.78 12.51 -20.84
CA VAL A 152 5.35 13.22 -21.98
C VAL A 152 5.68 12.20 -23.07
N HIS A 153 4.72 11.94 -23.96
CA HIS A 153 4.86 10.94 -25.01
C HIS A 153 5.85 11.42 -26.05
N LEU A 154 6.95 10.69 -26.23
CA LEU A 154 8.04 11.10 -27.10
C LEU A 154 7.77 10.60 -28.52
N GLY A 155 7.98 11.46 -29.51
CA GLY A 155 7.90 11.14 -30.94
C GLY A 155 9.16 10.48 -31.49
N ASP A 156 10.30 10.57 -30.80
CA ASP A 156 11.54 9.92 -31.24
C ASP A 156 11.48 8.40 -31.00
N ASP A 157 12.07 7.60 -31.89
CA ASP A 157 12.22 6.14 -31.70
C ASP A 157 13.32 5.79 -30.69
N SER A 158 14.26 6.72 -30.47
CA SER A 158 15.34 6.59 -29.49
C SER A 158 15.62 7.94 -28.88
N TYR A 159 15.30 8.10 -27.60
CA TYR A 159 15.58 9.30 -26.83
C TYR A 159 16.01 8.93 -25.41
N GLN A 160 16.98 9.68 -24.89
CA GLN A 160 17.38 9.64 -23.50
C GLN A 160 17.84 11.03 -23.10
N GLY A 161 17.20 11.62 -22.10
CA GLY A 161 17.57 12.96 -21.65
C GLY A 161 16.91 13.33 -20.33
N ARG A 162 17.51 14.27 -19.62
CA ARG A 162 17.01 14.81 -18.37
C ARG A 162 16.19 16.07 -18.63
N VAL A 163 15.15 16.22 -17.82
CA VAL A 163 14.29 17.39 -17.77
C VAL A 163 14.24 17.90 -16.35
N ALA A 164 14.55 19.19 -16.15
CA ALA A 164 14.26 19.87 -14.90
C ALA A 164 12.80 20.31 -14.91
N VAL A 165 12.12 20.13 -13.77
CA VAL A 165 10.71 20.40 -13.60
C VAL A 165 10.55 21.49 -12.55
N GLU A 166 9.82 22.54 -12.89
CA GLU A 166 9.49 23.62 -11.97
C GLU A 166 8.00 23.91 -12.03
N ALA A 167 7.41 24.30 -10.91
CA ALA A 167 5.99 24.59 -10.77
C ALA A 167 5.76 26.05 -10.37
N SER A 168 4.68 26.64 -10.86
CA SER A 168 4.26 28.00 -10.54
C SER A 168 2.74 28.13 -10.59
N ASP A 169 2.19 29.07 -9.82
CA ASP A 169 0.77 29.43 -9.87
C ASP A 169 0.51 30.73 -10.65
N ASP A 170 1.56 31.49 -10.96
CA ASP A 170 1.47 32.83 -11.52
C ASP A 170 2.43 33.08 -12.71
N LEU A 171 3.21 32.06 -13.12
CA LEU A 171 4.25 32.11 -14.17
C LEU A 171 5.49 32.94 -13.82
N HIS A 172 5.57 33.47 -12.61
CA HIS A 172 6.67 34.34 -12.15
C HIS A 172 7.47 33.66 -11.04
N ASP A 173 6.79 33.18 -10.00
CA ASP A 173 7.41 32.50 -8.87
C ASP A 173 7.49 31.00 -9.17
N TRP A 174 8.69 30.55 -9.56
CA TRP A 174 8.96 29.16 -9.92
C TRP A 174 9.61 28.40 -8.77
N ARG A 175 9.03 27.25 -8.41
CA ARG A 175 9.57 26.31 -7.42
C ARG A 175 10.09 25.07 -8.12
N SER A 176 11.37 24.77 -7.93
CA SER A 176 11.97 23.54 -8.45
C SER A 176 11.37 22.29 -7.79
N LEU A 177 10.99 21.32 -8.63
CA LEU A 177 10.55 19.98 -8.25
C LEU A 177 11.65 18.93 -8.50
N GLY A 178 12.83 19.37 -8.93
CA GLY A 178 13.97 18.51 -9.26
C GLY A 178 14.04 18.15 -10.74
N SER A 179 14.86 17.15 -11.06
CA SER A 179 15.08 16.69 -12.44
C SER A 179 14.74 15.21 -12.59
N VAL A 180 14.10 14.86 -13.71
CA VAL A 180 13.72 13.49 -14.05
C VAL A 180 14.38 13.09 -15.36
N GLN A 181 14.71 11.80 -15.54
CA GLN A 181 15.22 11.27 -16.79
C GLN A 181 14.09 10.58 -17.57
N LEU A 182 13.89 10.98 -18.83
CA LEU A 182 13.00 10.31 -19.76
C LEU A 182 13.80 9.39 -20.68
N LEU A 183 13.18 8.28 -21.09
CA LEU A 183 13.77 7.29 -21.99
C LEU A 183 12.71 6.72 -22.91
N LYS A 184 13.03 6.63 -24.20
CA LYS A 184 12.31 5.80 -25.17
C LYS A 184 13.32 5.08 -26.04
N VAL A 185 13.16 3.77 -26.19
CA VAL A 185 13.98 2.96 -27.10
C VAL A 185 13.07 1.96 -27.80
N ALA A 186 12.88 2.14 -29.10
CA ALA A 186 12.20 1.21 -29.98
C ALA A 186 13.22 0.38 -30.78
N ARG A 187 13.10 -0.95 -30.78
CA ARG A 187 13.91 -1.85 -31.61
C ARG A 187 13.11 -3.11 -31.96
N GLY A 188 13.01 -3.40 -33.25
CA GLY A 188 12.46 -4.68 -33.73
C GLY A 188 11.00 -4.93 -33.32
N GLY A 189 10.21 -3.88 -33.10
CA GLY A 189 8.81 -3.96 -32.66
C GLY A 189 8.60 -3.93 -31.15
N ASP A 190 9.65 -4.08 -30.34
CA ASP A 190 9.61 -3.85 -28.90
C ASP A 190 9.97 -2.39 -28.58
N THR A 191 9.26 -1.79 -27.62
CA THR A 191 9.53 -0.44 -27.13
C THR A 191 9.67 -0.44 -25.61
N LEU A 192 10.78 0.11 -25.12
CA LEU A 192 10.97 0.47 -23.73
C LEU A 192 10.69 1.97 -23.58
N VAL A 193 9.72 2.35 -22.74
CA VAL A 193 9.35 3.74 -22.47
C VAL A 193 9.40 4.05 -20.97
N GLN A 194 9.91 5.22 -20.65
CA GLN A 194 9.89 5.88 -19.35
C GLN A 194 9.63 7.35 -19.61
N GLU A 195 8.34 7.69 -19.72
CA GLU A 195 7.84 9.00 -20.15
C GLU A 195 7.02 9.70 -19.05
N ARG A 196 7.00 9.11 -17.84
CA ARG A 196 6.22 9.58 -16.70
C ARG A 196 7.06 10.45 -15.77
N ILE A 197 6.60 11.68 -15.52
CA ILE A 197 7.12 12.61 -14.51
C ILE A 197 6.15 12.58 -13.33
N ALA A 198 6.58 12.06 -12.18
CA ALA A 198 5.74 12.02 -10.98
C ALA A 198 5.66 13.40 -10.32
N LEU A 199 4.46 13.79 -9.89
CA LEU A 199 4.16 15.08 -9.26
C LEU A 199 3.51 14.95 -7.88
N ASP A 200 3.15 13.73 -7.47
CA ASP A 200 2.68 13.38 -6.13
C ASP A 200 1.48 14.20 -5.63
N GLY A 201 0.48 14.42 -6.49
CA GLY A 201 -0.79 15.07 -6.11
C GLY A 201 -0.68 16.60 -6.02
N MET A 202 0.19 17.19 -6.83
CA MET A 202 0.43 18.63 -6.83
C MET A 202 -0.77 19.42 -7.38
N GLY A 203 -0.99 20.62 -6.84
CA GLY A 203 -2.08 21.53 -7.21
C GLY A 203 -1.66 22.82 -7.91
N SER A 204 -0.42 22.93 -8.41
CA SER A 204 0.03 24.15 -9.08
C SER A 204 -0.52 24.29 -10.49
N ARG A 205 -0.73 25.53 -10.94
CA ARG A 205 -1.41 25.82 -12.21
C ARG A 205 -0.53 25.65 -13.45
N TYR A 206 0.78 25.80 -13.33
CA TYR A 206 1.70 25.77 -14.46
C TYR A 206 2.96 24.98 -14.16
N LEU A 207 3.51 24.33 -15.20
CA LEU A 207 4.79 23.65 -15.12
C LEU A 207 5.73 24.08 -16.23
N ARG A 208 6.99 24.25 -15.86
CA ARG A 208 8.09 24.50 -16.77
C ARG A 208 8.98 23.27 -16.84
N LEU A 209 9.14 22.75 -18.05
CA LEU A 209 9.99 21.61 -18.38
C LEU A 209 11.22 22.13 -19.11
N GLU A 210 12.37 22.17 -18.44
CA GLU A 210 13.64 22.57 -19.05
C GLU A 210 14.45 21.34 -19.46
N TRP A 211 14.69 21.18 -20.76
CA TRP A 211 15.47 20.09 -21.32
C TRP A 211 16.97 20.33 -21.11
N LEU A 212 17.58 19.54 -20.23
CA LEU A 212 18.98 19.72 -19.79
C LEU A 212 20.00 19.08 -20.74
N ASP A 213 19.56 18.10 -21.54
CA ASP A 213 20.36 17.40 -22.53
C ASP A 213 19.84 17.74 -23.95
N ASP A 214 19.59 16.74 -24.81
CA ASP A 214 18.94 16.96 -26.11
C ASP A 214 17.43 17.23 -25.95
N VAL A 215 16.86 18.03 -26.83
CA VAL A 215 15.42 18.35 -26.81
C VAL A 215 14.64 17.26 -27.55
N PRO A 216 13.66 16.58 -26.92
CA PRO A 216 12.88 15.54 -27.58
C PRO A 216 11.87 16.12 -28.58
N SER A 217 11.39 15.26 -29.46
CA SER A 217 10.18 15.47 -30.22
C SER A 217 9.05 15.03 -29.30
N ILE A 218 8.13 15.93 -28.97
CA ILE A 218 7.00 15.63 -28.10
C ILE A 218 5.79 15.36 -29.00
N ALA A 219 5.26 14.14 -28.94
CA ALA A 219 4.06 13.76 -29.68
C ALA A 219 2.80 14.29 -28.97
N SER A 220 2.73 14.13 -27.65
CA SER A 220 1.67 14.68 -26.81
C SER A 220 2.12 14.74 -25.36
N ILE A 221 1.40 15.52 -24.54
CA ILE A 221 1.52 15.50 -23.10
C ILE A 221 0.14 15.22 -22.53
N ASP A 222 0.02 14.16 -21.73
CA ASP A 222 -1.18 13.89 -20.95
C ASP A 222 -0.92 14.18 -19.47
N VAL A 223 -1.94 14.68 -18.78
CA VAL A 223 -1.95 14.82 -17.33
C VAL A 223 -2.68 13.64 -16.70
N GLU A 224 -2.06 13.04 -15.69
CA GLU A 224 -2.64 11.96 -14.89
C GLU A 224 -3.18 12.54 -13.58
N THR A 225 -4.49 12.45 -13.37
CA THR A 225 -5.17 13.03 -12.19
C THR A 225 -5.92 11.98 -11.38
N ARG A 226 -6.07 12.25 -10.09
CA ARG A 226 -7.01 11.54 -9.22
C ARG A 226 -8.10 12.49 -8.70
N PRO A 227 -9.33 11.99 -8.48
CA PRO A 227 -10.36 12.76 -7.82
C PRO A 227 -9.85 13.24 -6.46
N ARG A 228 -10.03 14.55 -6.18
CA ARG A 228 -9.77 15.11 -4.85
C ARG A 228 -10.70 14.46 -3.84
N ASP A 229 -10.16 13.57 -3.00
CA ASP A 229 -10.85 13.10 -1.82
C ASP A 229 -10.49 14.03 -0.66
N ALA A 230 -11.45 14.86 -0.22
CA ALA A 230 -11.26 15.77 0.91
C ALA A 230 -10.81 15.03 2.19
N ARG A 231 -11.13 13.73 2.34
CA ARG A 231 -10.65 12.89 3.44
C ARG A 231 -9.20 12.44 3.26
N ALA A 232 -8.72 12.36 2.03
CA ALA A 232 -7.33 12.03 1.72
C ALA A 232 -6.39 13.24 1.90
N VAL A 233 -6.89 14.47 1.96
CA VAL A 233 -6.04 15.66 2.21
C VAL A 233 -5.43 15.64 3.62
N ASP A 234 -6.18 15.17 4.63
CA ASP A 234 -5.68 15.04 6.00
C ASP A 234 -4.75 13.82 6.21
N ALA A 235 -5.02 12.70 5.50
CA ALA A 235 -4.16 11.50 5.55
C ALA A 235 -2.91 11.61 4.64
N GLY A 236 -3.03 12.35 3.52
CA GLY A 236 -1.97 12.63 2.55
C GLY A 236 -0.91 13.62 3.04
N ALA A 237 -1.10 14.21 4.22
CA ALA A 237 -0.11 15.04 4.88
C ALA A 237 1.09 14.25 5.45
N VAL A 238 0.98 12.93 5.62
CA VAL A 238 2.08 12.11 6.16
C VAL A 238 3.02 11.69 5.02
N PRO A 239 4.32 12.06 5.06
CA PRO A 239 5.26 11.65 4.02
C PRO A 239 5.35 10.13 3.89
N ARG A 240 5.40 9.67 2.65
CA ARG A 240 5.70 8.28 2.29
C ARG A 240 6.95 7.80 3.02
N GLN A 241 6.83 6.66 3.69
CA GLN A 241 7.94 5.97 4.33
C GLN A 241 8.47 4.88 3.40
N TRP A 242 9.77 4.60 3.51
CA TRP A 242 10.47 3.57 2.76
C TRP A 242 11.20 2.63 3.70
N ARG A 243 11.23 1.35 3.33
CA ARG A 243 12.10 0.36 3.97
C ARG A 243 12.45 -0.76 3.01
N ASP A 244 13.51 -1.47 3.32
CA ASP A 244 13.82 -2.71 2.63
C ASP A 244 12.80 -3.81 3.00
N ALA A 245 12.45 -4.61 2.00
CA ALA A 245 11.70 -5.83 2.21
C ALA A 245 12.55 -6.86 2.95
N VAL A 246 11.91 -7.74 3.71
CA VAL A 246 12.60 -8.79 4.45
C VAL A 246 12.55 -10.12 3.69
N ARG A 247 13.52 -10.99 4.01
CA ARG A 247 13.57 -12.37 3.49
C ARG A 247 13.55 -12.45 1.95
N VAL A 248 14.20 -11.50 1.27
CA VAL A 248 14.36 -11.51 -0.19
C VAL A 248 15.21 -12.71 -0.59
N ARG A 249 14.67 -13.60 -1.43
CA ARG A 249 15.32 -14.83 -1.87
C ARG A 249 14.77 -15.32 -3.20
N ALA A 250 15.50 -16.21 -3.87
CA ALA A 250 14.95 -16.96 -5.00
C ALA A 250 13.75 -17.83 -4.58
N GLY A 251 12.79 -17.97 -5.49
CA GLY A 251 11.63 -18.84 -5.39
C GLY A 251 11.94 -20.26 -5.86
N ASP A 252 10.89 -21.06 -6.02
CA ASP A 252 11.01 -22.48 -6.38
C ASP A 252 11.25 -22.67 -7.90
N THR A 253 10.92 -21.67 -8.69
CA THR A 253 11.09 -21.63 -10.15
C THR A 253 12.13 -20.60 -10.57
N PRO A 254 12.90 -20.86 -11.65
CA PRO A 254 13.81 -19.86 -12.20
C PRO A 254 13.07 -18.56 -12.57
N GLY A 255 13.64 -17.42 -12.17
CA GLY A 255 13.04 -16.10 -12.40
C GLY A 255 12.05 -15.65 -11.32
N GLU A 256 11.73 -16.50 -10.35
CA GLU A 256 10.91 -16.12 -9.20
C GLU A 256 11.79 -15.60 -8.06
N TYR A 257 11.41 -14.46 -7.48
CA TYR A 257 12.03 -13.90 -6.27
C TYR A 257 10.96 -13.58 -5.25
N ARG A 258 11.02 -14.19 -4.07
CA ARG A 258 10.06 -14.02 -2.97
C ARG A 258 10.60 -13.05 -1.93
N PHE A 259 9.72 -12.23 -1.37
CA PHE A 259 10.02 -11.37 -0.24
C PHE A 259 8.78 -11.19 0.63
N ASP A 260 8.96 -10.61 1.82
CA ASP A 260 7.89 -10.39 2.77
C ASP A 260 8.00 -8.98 3.38
N THR A 261 6.84 -8.43 3.78
CA THR A 261 6.77 -7.08 4.34
C THR A 261 6.87 -7.06 5.87
N ASP A 262 6.90 -8.20 6.57
CA ASP A 262 6.87 -8.43 8.03
C ASP A 262 5.61 -7.98 8.80
N GLY A 263 4.63 -7.40 8.10
CA GLY A 263 3.42 -6.85 8.69
C GLY A 263 2.46 -6.36 7.60
N PRO A 264 1.25 -5.92 7.98
CA PRO A 264 0.26 -5.44 7.03
C PRO A 264 0.50 -3.96 6.69
N TYR A 265 1.58 -3.65 5.98
CA TYR A 265 1.83 -2.29 5.50
C TYR A 265 0.96 -2.04 4.27
N PRO A 266 0.26 -0.91 4.15
CA PRO A 266 -0.52 -0.57 2.96
C PRO A 266 0.43 -0.15 1.82
N VAL A 267 1.20 -1.11 1.27
CA VAL A 267 2.23 -0.85 0.27
C VAL A 267 1.59 -0.37 -1.02
N ASP A 268 2.00 0.79 -1.51
CA ASP A 268 1.55 1.40 -2.77
C ASP A 268 2.73 1.77 -3.69
N ARG A 269 3.97 1.52 -3.23
CA ARG A 269 5.18 1.61 -4.05
C ARG A 269 6.12 0.44 -3.84
N LEU A 270 6.75 -0.02 -4.92
CA LEU A 270 7.83 -1.00 -4.89
C LEU A 270 9.04 -0.50 -5.67
N ARG A 271 10.18 -0.34 -5.00
CA ARG A 271 11.47 -0.07 -5.66
C ARG A 271 12.23 -1.38 -5.79
N ILE A 272 12.69 -1.68 -7.01
CA ILE A 272 13.43 -2.90 -7.33
C ILE A 272 14.78 -2.49 -7.90
N ASP A 273 15.85 -2.83 -7.20
CA ASP A 273 17.22 -2.60 -7.63
C ASP A 273 17.79 -3.87 -8.25
N LEU A 274 18.07 -3.83 -9.56
CA LEU A 274 18.56 -4.99 -10.31
C LEU A 274 20.04 -5.29 -9.98
N PRO A 275 20.41 -6.58 -9.84
CA PRO A 275 21.74 -6.97 -9.39
C PRO A 275 22.84 -6.63 -10.41
N GLN A 276 22.51 -6.62 -11.70
CA GLN A 276 23.47 -6.40 -12.78
C GLN A 276 23.17 -5.11 -13.55
N PRO A 277 24.20 -4.37 -13.99
CA PRO A 277 24.03 -3.29 -14.95
C PRO A 277 23.68 -3.87 -16.33
N ASN A 278 23.15 -3.02 -17.21
CA ASN A 278 22.73 -3.37 -18.57
C ASN A 278 21.73 -4.53 -18.64
N THR A 279 20.84 -4.61 -17.66
CA THR A 279 19.76 -5.62 -17.60
C THR A 279 18.44 -5.00 -18.06
N VAL A 280 17.68 -5.74 -18.86
CA VAL A 280 16.29 -5.44 -19.23
C VAL A 280 15.49 -6.74 -19.18
N ALA A 281 14.42 -6.79 -18.39
CA ALA A 281 13.59 -7.97 -18.25
C ALA A 281 12.13 -7.62 -17.99
N ARG A 282 11.20 -8.36 -18.61
CA ARG A 282 9.77 -8.25 -18.27
C ARG A 282 9.51 -8.96 -16.95
N ALA A 283 8.71 -8.38 -16.08
CA ALA A 283 8.36 -8.96 -14.80
C ALA A 283 6.93 -8.63 -14.38
N THR A 284 6.32 -9.57 -13.65
CA THR A 284 5.03 -9.39 -12.98
C THR A 284 5.26 -9.47 -11.47
N VAL A 285 4.75 -8.48 -10.75
CA VAL A 285 4.74 -8.42 -9.29
C VAL A 285 3.42 -9.01 -8.82
N GLN A 286 3.50 -9.94 -7.86
CA GLN A 286 2.36 -10.61 -7.29
C GLN A 286 2.39 -10.57 -5.77
N SER A 287 1.22 -10.59 -5.15
CA SER A 287 1.07 -10.64 -3.69
C SER A 287 0.05 -11.69 -3.26
N ARG A 288 0.10 -12.04 -1.98
CA ARG A 288 -0.95 -12.80 -1.28
C ARG A 288 -0.94 -12.51 0.22
N ALA A 289 -2.11 -12.59 0.83
CA ALA A 289 -2.29 -12.36 2.25
C ALA A 289 -1.54 -13.39 3.12
N ASP A 290 -1.63 -14.67 2.75
CA ASP A 290 -1.04 -15.78 3.48
C ASP A 290 -0.62 -16.95 2.56
N ALA A 291 -0.07 -18.02 3.17
CA ALA A 291 0.44 -19.17 2.44
C ALA A 291 -0.64 -20.01 1.72
N GLN A 292 -1.90 -19.94 2.17
CA GLN A 292 -3.03 -20.68 1.63
C GLN A 292 -3.77 -19.92 0.53
N SER A 293 -3.62 -18.60 0.52
CA SER A 293 -4.18 -17.71 -0.48
C SER A 293 -3.48 -17.86 -1.84
N PRO A 294 -4.21 -17.80 -2.96
CA PRO A 294 -3.61 -17.76 -4.29
C PRO A 294 -2.84 -16.45 -4.50
N TRP A 295 -1.81 -16.50 -5.33
CA TRP A 295 -1.11 -15.30 -5.81
C TRP A 295 -2.04 -14.44 -6.68
N ARG A 296 -1.92 -13.12 -6.53
CA ARG A 296 -2.67 -12.12 -7.31
C ARG A 296 -1.70 -11.18 -7.99
N ASP A 297 -1.96 -10.84 -9.25
CA ASP A 297 -1.20 -9.84 -9.99
C ASP A 297 -1.43 -8.46 -9.39
N VAL A 298 -0.33 -7.75 -9.14
CA VAL A 298 -0.33 -6.38 -8.59
C VAL A 298 0.15 -5.38 -9.63
N ALA A 299 1.21 -5.72 -10.37
CA ALA A 299 1.76 -4.84 -11.41
C ALA A 299 2.56 -5.64 -12.45
N ASP A 300 2.45 -5.23 -13.71
CA ASP A 300 3.34 -5.67 -14.79
C ASP A 300 4.32 -4.55 -15.14
N ALA A 301 5.59 -4.90 -15.35
CA ALA A 301 6.64 -3.92 -15.65
C ALA A 301 7.74 -4.49 -16.54
N VAL A 302 8.43 -3.59 -17.26
CA VAL A 302 9.74 -3.87 -17.84
C VAL A 302 10.78 -3.32 -16.87
N LEU A 303 11.46 -4.21 -16.16
CA LEU A 303 12.57 -3.85 -15.27
C LEU A 303 13.81 -3.57 -16.10
N PHE A 304 14.53 -2.50 -15.80
CA PHE A 304 15.77 -2.14 -16.45
C PHE A 304 16.75 -1.43 -15.50
N ARG A 305 18.02 -1.69 -15.75
CA ARG A 305 19.16 -0.97 -15.18
C ARG A 305 20.17 -0.78 -16.30
N LEU A 306 20.25 0.41 -16.89
CA LEU A 306 21.01 0.67 -18.11
C LEU A 306 22.12 1.68 -17.84
N GLN A 307 23.35 1.34 -18.25
CA GLN A 307 24.46 2.29 -18.24
C GLN A 307 24.55 2.97 -19.61
N ARG A 308 24.46 4.30 -19.66
CA ARG A 308 24.61 5.10 -20.89
C ARG A 308 25.46 6.35 -20.61
N ASN A 309 25.94 7.00 -21.68
CA ASN A 309 26.79 8.19 -21.66
C ASN A 309 26.05 9.40 -21.06
N GLY A 310 25.92 9.43 -19.73
CA GLY A 310 25.11 10.40 -18.98
C GLY A 310 24.68 9.90 -17.60
N GLY A 311 24.87 8.60 -17.30
CA GLY A 311 24.60 8.02 -15.98
C GLY A 311 24.04 6.61 -16.05
N GLU A 312 23.72 6.08 -14.88
CA GLU A 312 22.97 4.84 -14.74
C GLU A 312 21.48 5.18 -14.64
N GLN A 313 20.67 4.54 -15.48
CA GLN A 313 19.22 4.67 -15.43
C GLN A 313 18.60 3.42 -14.84
N ARG A 314 17.63 3.60 -13.97
CA ARG A 314 16.88 2.53 -13.29
C ARG A 314 15.38 2.78 -13.43
N ASN A 315 14.59 1.74 -13.17
CA ASN A 315 13.15 1.92 -13.04
C ASN A 315 12.80 2.98 -11.97
N PRO A 316 11.79 3.82 -12.21
CA PRO A 316 11.10 4.47 -11.10
C PRO A 316 10.45 3.39 -10.21
N PRO A 317 10.11 3.71 -8.95
CA PRO A 317 9.32 2.78 -8.15
C PRO A 317 7.97 2.47 -8.81
N LEU A 318 7.63 1.19 -8.86
CA LEU A 318 6.35 0.71 -9.36
C LEU A 318 5.24 1.23 -8.45
N ALA A 319 4.15 1.71 -9.04
CA ALA A 319 3.00 2.27 -8.33
C ALA A 319 1.76 1.39 -8.54
N PHE A 320 1.00 1.17 -7.47
CA PHE A 320 -0.22 0.36 -7.46
C PHE A 320 -1.12 0.77 -6.28
N ALA A 321 -2.34 0.23 -6.22
CA ALA A 321 -3.26 0.47 -5.11
C ALA A 321 -2.67 -0.04 -3.78
N PRO A 322 -2.93 0.63 -2.63
CA PRO A 322 -2.43 0.20 -1.34
C PRO A 322 -2.76 -1.26 -1.04
N ASN A 323 -1.75 -2.06 -0.72
CA ASN A 323 -1.85 -3.51 -0.58
C ASN A 323 -1.18 -3.99 0.72
N PRO A 324 -1.96 -4.50 1.70
CA PRO A 324 -1.49 -4.95 3.02
C PRO A 324 -0.96 -6.39 3.02
N ASP A 325 -0.91 -7.06 1.87
CA ASP A 325 -0.43 -8.43 1.77
C ASP A 325 0.99 -8.56 2.32
N ARG A 326 1.26 -9.70 2.96
CA ARG A 326 2.55 -9.96 3.61
C ARG A 326 3.55 -10.65 2.70
N ALA A 327 3.06 -11.56 1.85
CA ALA A 327 3.90 -12.36 0.98
C ALA A 327 3.84 -11.83 -0.45
N TRP A 328 5.02 -11.58 -1.01
CA TRP A 328 5.18 -11.00 -2.34
C TRP A 328 6.14 -11.83 -3.18
N ARG A 329 5.97 -11.78 -4.50
CA ARG A 329 6.95 -12.30 -5.44
C ARG A 329 7.07 -11.45 -6.70
N ILE A 330 8.27 -11.47 -7.27
CA ILE A 330 8.58 -10.94 -8.61
C ILE A 330 8.77 -12.17 -9.50
N VAL A 331 8.00 -12.25 -10.59
CA VAL A 331 8.11 -13.30 -11.61
C VAL A 331 8.72 -12.66 -12.85
N VAL A 332 9.97 -13.00 -13.16
CA VAL A 332 10.72 -12.45 -14.29
C VAL A 332 10.65 -13.39 -15.49
N ASP A 333 10.43 -12.83 -16.68
CA ASP A 333 10.54 -13.58 -17.93
C ASP A 333 12.00 -13.99 -18.19
N MET A 334 12.23 -15.29 -18.18
CA MET A 334 13.56 -15.88 -18.32
C MET A 334 13.99 -16.13 -19.77
N ARG A 335 13.12 -15.92 -20.77
CA ARG A 335 13.43 -16.21 -22.19
C ARG A 335 14.65 -15.45 -22.71
N ASN A 336 14.90 -14.26 -22.18
CA ASN A 336 16.02 -13.39 -22.56
C ASN A 336 17.12 -13.30 -21.47
N GLY A 337 17.27 -14.32 -20.62
CA GLY A 337 18.31 -14.36 -19.59
C GLY A 337 17.93 -13.75 -18.23
N GLY A 338 16.71 -13.22 -18.09
CA GLY A 338 16.17 -12.73 -16.82
C GLY A 338 17.00 -11.60 -16.21
N LEU A 339 17.33 -11.71 -14.93
CA LEU A 339 18.16 -10.73 -14.21
C LEU A 339 19.66 -11.06 -14.22
N GLY A 340 20.06 -12.11 -14.95
CA GLY A 340 21.40 -12.69 -14.84
C GLY A 340 21.63 -13.38 -13.49
N GLY A 341 22.87 -13.38 -13.03
CA GLY A 341 23.27 -13.90 -11.72
C GLY A 341 23.08 -12.85 -10.61
N GLY A 342 22.48 -13.28 -9.49
CA GLY A 342 22.23 -12.46 -8.31
C GLY A 342 20.75 -12.41 -7.94
N GLN A 343 20.42 -11.62 -6.93
CA GLN A 343 19.03 -11.36 -6.53
C GLN A 343 18.77 -9.85 -6.50
N PRO A 344 17.55 -9.40 -6.84
CA PRO A 344 17.21 -8.00 -6.73
C PRO A 344 17.16 -7.58 -5.26
N ALA A 345 17.52 -6.32 -4.97
CA ALA A 345 17.13 -5.68 -3.72
C ALA A 345 15.76 -5.04 -3.88
N VAL A 346 14.94 -5.10 -2.83
CA VAL A 346 13.55 -4.67 -2.89
C VAL A 346 13.26 -3.77 -1.70
N ALA A 347 12.70 -2.60 -1.98
CA ALA A 347 12.20 -1.69 -0.95
C ALA A 347 10.72 -1.39 -1.17
N ILE A 348 9.96 -1.38 -0.10
CA ILE A 348 8.52 -1.07 -0.09
C ILE A 348 8.32 0.37 0.38
N GLY A 349 7.38 1.06 -0.26
CA GLY A 349 6.93 2.39 0.11
C GLY A 349 5.45 2.38 0.48
N TRP A 350 5.10 3.10 1.55
CA TRP A 350 3.71 3.23 2.03
C TRP A 350 3.47 4.59 2.68
N HIS A 351 2.21 5.00 2.76
CA HIS A 351 1.78 6.12 3.60
C HIS A 351 1.32 5.58 4.97
N PRO A 352 1.97 5.95 6.08
CA PRO A 352 1.54 5.52 7.40
C PRO A 352 0.18 6.10 7.78
N ALA A 353 -0.58 5.34 8.56
CA ALA A 353 -1.85 5.80 9.12
C ALA A 353 -1.61 6.89 10.18
N ALA A 354 -2.54 7.85 10.25
CA ALA A 354 -2.61 8.80 11.35
C ALA A 354 -3.62 8.31 12.37
N LEU A 355 -3.24 8.30 13.65
CA LEU A 355 -4.11 7.93 14.76
C LEU A 355 -4.31 9.15 15.64
N THR A 356 -5.57 9.51 15.90
CA THR A 356 -5.93 10.56 16.87
C THR A 356 -6.68 9.92 18.02
N PHE A 357 -6.36 10.24 19.28
CA PHE A 357 -7.04 9.68 20.43
C PHE A 357 -7.39 10.72 21.49
N VAL A 358 -8.38 10.41 22.32
CA VAL A 358 -8.78 11.23 23.47
C VAL A 358 -7.98 10.81 24.70
N ALA A 359 -7.27 11.73 25.33
CA ALA A 359 -6.50 11.48 26.54
C ALA A 359 -7.39 11.39 27.80
N ARG A 360 -8.33 10.43 27.79
CA ARG A 360 -9.23 10.16 28.92
C ARG A 360 -8.54 9.30 29.98
N GLY A 361 -8.48 9.80 31.21
CA GLY A 361 -7.84 9.14 32.34
C GLY A 361 -6.44 9.68 32.59
N THR A 362 -5.71 9.02 33.49
CA THR A 362 -4.36 9.46 33.87
C THR A 362 -3.28 8.80 33.01
N PRO A 363 -2.13 9.46 32.77
CA PRO A 363 -0.96 8.82 32.17
C PRO A 363 -0.40 7.70 33.08
N PRO A 364 0.47 6.82 32.58
CA PRO A 364 0.99 6.77 31.21
C PRO A 364 -0.01 6.19 30.21
N PHE A 365 -0.07 6.75 29.01
CA PHE A 365 -0.85 6.19 27.91
C PHE A 365 0.01 5.17 27.13
N THR A 366 -0.62 4.13 26.62
CA THR A 366 0.07 3.08 25.86
C THR A 366 -0.71 2.67 24.61
N LEU A 367 0.00 2.27 23.56
CA LEU A 367 -0.56 1.69 22.35
C LEU A 367 -0.34 0.17 22.36
N GLY A 368 -1.42 -0.60 22.26
CA GLY A 368 -1.41 -2.05 22.16
C GLY A 368 -1.76 -2.54 20.76
N VAL A 369 -1.16 -3.67 20.35
CA VAL A 369 -1.40 -4.29 19.04
C VAL A 369 -1.14 -5.81 19.08
N GLY A 370 -1.67 -6.55 18.09
CA GLY A 370 -1.28 -7.93 17.82
C GLY A 370 -2.29 -8.99 18.24
N ASN A 371 -3.56 -8.62 18.40
CA ASN A 371 -4.65 -9.55 18.69
C ASN A 371 -5.62 -9.64 17.50
N ALA A 372 -5.52 -10.72 16.72
CA ALA A 372 -6.33 -10.93 15.52
C ALA A 372 -7.85 -11.01 15.79
N ALA A 373 -8.26 -11.36 17.02
CA ALA A 373 -9.67 -11.49 17.38
C ALA A 373 -10.36 -10.13 17.58
N LEU A 374 -9.60 -9.04 17.73
CA LEU A 374 -10.17 -7.69 17.86
C LEU A 374 -10.71 -7.23 16.51
N SER A 375 -11.92 -6.69 16.50
CA SER A 375 -12.42 -5.85 15.41
C SER A 375 -11.98 -4.39 15.63
N SER A 376 -11.93 -3.59 14.55
CA SER A 376 -11.68 -2.16 14.70
C SER A 376 -12.73 -1.52 15.61
N SER A 377 -12.26 -0.74 16.59
CA SER A 377 -13.09 0.16 17.41
C SER A 377 -12.83 1.63 17.10
N ALA A 378 -12.15 1.90 15.97
CA ALA A 378 -11.90 3.24 15.51
C ALA A 378 -13.22 3.92 15.13
N VAL A 379 -13.41 5.16 15.58
CA VAL A 379 -14.48 6.04 15.11
C VAL A 379 -13.94 6.96 14.01
N SER A 380 -14.83 7.63 13.27
CA SER A 380 -14.38 8.69 12.37
C SER A 380 -13.75 9.84 13.16
N ARG A 381 -12.77 10.53 12.55
CA ARG A 381 -12.12 11.70 13.15
C ARG A 381 -13.15 12.78 13.54
N ASP A 382 -14.12 13.04 12.67
CA ASP A 382 -15.19 14.02 12.91
C ASP A 382 -16.09 13.64 14.11
N ALA A 383 -16.32 12.34 14.36
CA ALA A 383 -17.09 11.89 15.51
C ALA A 383 -16.27 11.93 16.81
N LEU A 384 -14.93 11.86 16.71
CA LEU A 384 -14.01 11.93 17.85
C LEU A 384 -13.81 13.37 18.33
N LEU A 385 -13.60 14.29 17.39
CA LEU A 385 -13.28 15.70 17.64
C LEU A 385 -14.56 16.48 17.97
N VAL A 386 -14.70 16.90 19.23
CA VAL A 386 -15.88 17.61 19.72
C VAL A 386 -15.54 19.08 19.92
N GLY A 387 -16.37 19.97 19.36
CA GLY A 387 -16.23 21.42 19.46
C GLY A 387 -15.71 22.06 18.18
N MET A 388 -15.73 23.40 18.14
CA MET A 388 -15.19 24.19 17.03
C MET A 388 -13.67 24.23 17.15
N ALA A 389 -12.94 23.63 16.19
CA ALA A 389 -11.48 23.60 16.12
C ALA A 389 -10.78 23.13 17.42
N PRO A 390 -11.02 21.88 17.87
CA PRO A 390 -10.37 21.35 19.06
C PRO A 390 -8.84 21.33 18.91
N GLU A 391 -8.14 21.67 19.99
CA GLU A 391 -6.68 21.60 20.03
C GLU A 391 -6.22 20.13 19.98
N VAL A 392 -5.50 19.77 18.91
CA VAL A 392 -4.87 18.46 18.75
C VAL A 392 -3.36 18.64 18.83
N ARG A 393 -2.72 17.97 19.80
CA ARG A 393 -1.27 18.02 19.99
C ARG A 393 -0.56 16.80 19.44
N PRO A 394 0.74 16.89 19.09
CA PRO A 394 1.49 15.73 18.64
C PRO A 394 1.74 14.73 19.78
N ALA A 395 1.67 13.44 19.45
CA ALA A 395 2.15 12.34 20.27
C ALA A 395 3.10 11.46 19.46
N ARG A 396 3.98 10.74 20.16
CA ARG A 396 4.92 9.80 19.56
C ARG A 396 4.80 8.44 20.22
N VAL A 397 4.98 7.39 19.43
CA VAL A 397 5.11 6.04 19.95
C VAL A 397 6.54 5.86 20.42
N GLY A 398 6.69 5.68 21.73
CA GLY A 398 7.97 5.48 22.40
C GLY A 398 8.40 4.00 22.41
N ALA A 399 9.15 3.63 23.45
CA ALA A 399 9.72 2.29 23.58
C ALA A 399 8.65 1.19 23.70
N ALA A 400 8.99 0.00 23.18
CA ALA A 400 8.23 -1.21 23.43
C ALA A 400 8.27 -1.55 24.92
N LEU A 401 7.11 -1.83 25.50
CA LEU A 401 6.94 -2.22 26.89
C LEU A 401 6.94 -3.74 26.98
N ALA A 402 7.53 -4.28 28.05
CA ALA A 402 7.45 -5.70 28.33
C ALA A 402 5.99 -6.09 28.64
N THR A 403 5.37 -6.87 27.75
CA THR A 403 4.03 -7.41 28.00
C THR A 403 4.15 -8.51 29.06
N SER A 404 3.66 -8.26 30.29
CA SER A 404 3.63 -9.28 31.35
C SER A 404 2.52 -10.33 31.13
N GLU A 405 1.58 -10.08 30.23
CA GLU A 405 0.58 -11.06 29.82
C GLU A 405 1.11 -11.90 28.67
N ALA A 406 1.06 -13.23 28.85
CA ALA A 406 1.31 -14.18 27.77
C ALA A 406 0.53 -13.75 26.53
N ALA A 407 1.21 -13.63 25.38
CA ALA A 407 0.58 -13.33 24.11
C ALA A 407 -0.67 -14.22 23.94
N PRO A 408 -1.78 -13.68 23.41
CA PRO A 408 -2.94 -14.53 23.15
C PRO A 408 -2.47 -15.71 22.29
N GLU A 409 -2.64 -16.92 22.81
CA GLU A 409 -2.43 -18.15 22.07
C GLU A 409 -3.09 -17.98 20.69
N PRO A 410 -2.42 -18.34 19.58
CA PRO A 410 -3.06 -18.30 18.28
C PRO A 410 -4.37 -19.06 18.42
N SER A 411 -5.49 -18.37 18.15
CA SER A 411 -6.82 -18.95 18.27
C SER A 411 -6.79 -20.29 17.54
N ALA A 412 -6.91 -21.38 18.29
CA ALA A 412 -6.93 -22.73 17.71
C ALA A 412 -7.90 -22.69 16.54
N ASP A 413 -7.45 -23.11 15.37
CA ASP A 413 -8.20 -23.02 14.12
C ASP A 413 -9.58 -23.67 14.33
N VAL A 414 -10.58 -22.83 14.63
CA VAL A 414 -11.94 -23.27 14.93
C VAL A 414 -12.54 -23.88 13.68
N ASP A 415 -12.05 -23.47 12.50
CA ASP A 415 -12.38 -24.07 11.22
C ASP A 415 -11.71 -25.43 11.05
N ALA A 416 -10.46 -25.65 11.49
CA ALA A 416 -9.89 -27.00 11.55
C ALA A 416 -10.70 -27.91 12.49
N THR A 417 -11.10 -27.40 13.66
CA THR A 417 -11.91 -28.17 14.62
C THR A 417 -13.27 -28.53 14.01
N ARG A 418 -13.97 -27.56 13.38
CA ARG A 418 -15.21 -27.83 12.64
C ARG A 418 -14.98 -28.79 11.48
N ARG A 419 -13.88 -28.67 10.76
CA ARG A 419 -13.50 -29.54 9.64
C ARG A 419 -13.31 -30.96 10.15
N TYR A 420 -12.55 -31.20 11.22
CA TYR A 420 -12.37 -32.53 11.80
C TYR A 420 -13.67 -33.12 12.35
N VAL A 421 -14.54 -32.31 12.96
CA VAL A 421 -15.89 -32.76 13.37
C VAL A 421 -16.73 -33.16 12.15
N LEU A 422 -16.67 -32.38 11.06
CA LEU A 422 -17.37 -32.69 9.81
C LEU A 422 -16.83 -33.97 9.16
N TRP A 423 -15.51 -34.14 9.10
CA TRP A 423 -14.86 -35.37 8.63
C TRP A 423 -15.24 -36.57 9.50
N GLY A 424 -15.28 -36.40 10.82
CA GLY A 424 -15.71 -37.44 11.76
C GLY A 424 -17.17 -37.84 11.54
N ALA A 425 -18.07 -36.87 11.37
CA ALA A 425 -19.48 -37.11 11.07
C ALA A 425 -19.65 -37.80 9.70
N LEU A 426 -18.87 -37.40 8.69
CA LEU A 426 -18.88 -38.00 7.36
C LEU A 426 -18.44 -39.47 7.42
N VAL A 427 -17.32 -39.78 8.08
CA VAL A 427 -16.84 -41.16 8.25
C VAL A 427 -17.87 -42.01 9.00
N ALA A 428 -18.49 -41.46 10.05
CA ALA A 428 -19.55 -42.16 10.77
C ALA A 428 -20.77 -42.45 9.88
N ALA A 429 -21.21 -41.49 9.07
CA ALA A 429 -22.30 -41.69 8.11
C ALA A 429 -21.97 -42.76 7.05
N VAL A 430 -20.75 -42.75 6.51
CA VAL A 430 -20.28 -43.77 5.56
C VAL A 430 -20.22 -45.15 6.22
N ALA A 431 -19.77 -45.26 7.46
CA ALA A 431 -19.75 -46.53 8.19
C ALA A 431 -21.18 -47.08 8.40
N VAL A 432 -22.14 -46.23 8.76
CA VAL A 432 -23.55 -46.64 8.89
C VAL A 432 -24.09 -47.14 7.54
N LEU A 433 -23.85 -46.42 6.44
CA LEU A 433 -24.28 -46.87 5.11
C LEU A 433 -23.61 -48.18 4.69
N GLY A 434 -22.31 -48.33 4.95
CA GLY A 434 -21.57 -49.56 4.67
C GLY A 434 -22.09 -50.77 5.46
N THR A 435 -22.43 -50.58 6.74
CA THR A 435 -23.02 -51.66 7.55
C THR A 435 -24.42 -52.06 7.07
N ILE A 436 -25.26 -51.11 6.64
CA ILE A 436 -26.57 -51.40 6.04
C ILE A 436 -26.42 -52.18 4.74
N ALA A 437 -25.54 -51.74 3.84
CA ALA A 437 -25.28 -52.41 2.57
C ALA A 437 -24.75 -53.84 2.76
N TRP A 438 -23.83 -54.04 3.71
CA TRP A 438 -23.30 -55.36 4.04
C TRP A 438 -24.34 -56.28 4.67
N ARG A 439 -25.22 -55.74 5.52
CA ARG A 439 -26.32 -56.50 6.13
C ARG A 439 -27.38 -56.90 5.11
N LEU A 440 -27.66 -56.04 4.13
CA LEU A 440 -28.52 -56.37 2.98
C LEU A 440 -27.90 -57.44 2.08
N ALA A 441 -26.59 -57.33 1.79
CA ALA A 441 -25.86 -58.31 0.99
C ALA A 441 -25.77 -59.70 1.65
N ARG A 442 -25.72 -59.76 2.99
CA ARG A 442 -25.80 -61.03 3.74
C ARG A 442 -27.23 -61.55 3.92
N GLY A 443 -28.21 -60.66 4.10
CA GLY A 443 -29.62 -61.03 4.24
C GLY A 443 -30.26 -61.54 2.96
N SER A 444 -29.69 -61.24 1.79
CA SER A 444 -30.12 -61.75 0.49
C SER A 444 -29.48 -63.08 0.08
N GLY A 445 -28.61 -63.65 0.94
CA GLY A 445 -27.95 -64.95 0.71
C GLY A 445 -28.69 -66.19 1.25
N GLU A 446 -29.77 -66.04 2.03
CA GLU A 446 -30.45 -67.17 2.70
C GLU A 446 -31.83 -67.57 2.15
N VAL A 447 -32.27 -67.01 1.01
CA VAL A 447 -33.54 -67.45 0.36
C VAL A 447 -33.29 -67.90 -1.07
N ARG A 448 -32.47 -68.96 -1.25
CA ARG A 448 -32.55 -69.85 -2.42
C ARG A 448 -31.83 -71.18 -2.17
N LYS A 449 -32.41 -72.04 -1.32
CA LYS A 449 -32.26 -73.52 -1.38
C LYS A 449 -33.16 -74.20 -0.33
N ARG A 450 -34.44 -74.33 -0.68
CA ARG A 450 -35.32 -75.43 -0.25
C ARG A 450 -36.44 -75.51 -1.30
N ASP A 451 -36.20 -76.38 -2.28
CA ASP A 451 -37.18 -77.22 -2.96
C ASP A 451 -36.38 -78.07 -3.95
N GLU A 452 -35.91 -79.21 -3.44
CA GLU A 452 -35.90 -80.52 -4.10
C GLU A 452 -35.83 -81.60 -3.01
#